data_AF-A0A367GU26-F1
#
_entry.id   AF-A0A367GU26-F1
#
_cell.length_a   1.000
_cell.length_b   1.000
_cell.length_c   1.000
_cell.angle_alpha   90.00
_cell.angle_beta   90.00
_cell.angle_gamma   90.00
#
_symmetry.space_group_name_H-M   'P 1'
#
loop_
_entity.id
_entity.type
_entity.pdbx_description
1 polymer ?
#
loop_
_entity_poly.entity_id
_entity_poly.type
_entity_poly.pdbx_seq_one_letter_code
_entity_poly.pdbx_strand_id
1 'polypeptide(L)'
;MNINMIKDPIGRLRLLGYLEGASLIILVFAGMPLKYWFDSPAVVKIVGPVHGVLFLWYVFNTISVAIAQNWKFTKITWKLLVASMVPFGTFYVDNSILSKLAPANK
;
A
#
# COMPACT_ATOMS: atom_id res chain seq x y z
N MET A 1 -7.51 15.32 5.93
CA MET A 1 -6.26 14.58 6.19
C MET A 1 -5.52 15.31 7.30
N ASN A 2 -5.33 14.68 8.46
CA ASN A 2 -4.79 15.36 9.64
C ASN A 2 -3.25 15.46 9.52
N ILE A 3 -2.68 16.64 9.71
CA ILE A 3 -1.23 16.93 9.54
C ILE A 3 -0.33 16.03 10.41
N ASN A 4 -0.87 15.45 11.47
CA ASN A 4 -0.18 14.49 12.34
C ASN A 4 0.09 13.13 11.68
N MET A 5 -0.70 12.72 10.68
CA MET A 5 -0.50 11.46 9.97
C MET A 5 0.79 11.42 9.14
N ILE A 6 1.29 12.58 8.71
CA ILE A 6 2.52 12.69 7.91
C ILE A 6 3.76 12.67 8.81
N LYS A 7 3.62 13.08 10.07
CA LYS A 7 4.73 13.10 11.03
C LYS A 7 5.00 11.72 11.65
N ASP A 8 3.97 10.90 11.77
CA ASP A 8 4.07 9.56 12.35
C ASP A 8 4.57 8.51 11.32
N PRO A 9 5.60 7.69 11.65
CA PRO A 9 6.09 6.64 10.75
C PRO A 9 5.02 5.63 10.32
N ILE A 10 4.13 5.21 11.23
CA ILE A 10 3.04 4.29 10.92
C ILE A 10 1.97 5.03 10.12
N GLY A 11 1.63 6.27 10.46
CA GLY A 11 0.70 7.10 9.68
C GLY A 11 1.11 7.25 8.21
N ARG A 12 2.40 7.48 7.93
CA ARG A 12 2.94 7.52 6.56
C ARG A 12 2.84 6.17 5.86
N LEU A 13 3.13 5.08 6.56
CA LEU A 13 3.01 3.72 6.03
C LEU A 13 1.56 3.40 5.64
N ARG A 14 0.59 3.80 6.47
CA ARG A 14 -0.85 3.64 6.17
C ARG A 14 -1.23 4.41 4.91
N LEU A 15 -0.81 5.67 4.80
CA LEU A 15 -1.06 6.49 3.61
C LEU A 15 -0.49 5.86 2.34
N LEU A 16 0.77 5.41 2.39
CA LEU A 16 1.40 4.74 1.25
C LEU A 16 0.66 3.45 0.90
N GLY A 17 0.22 2.66 1.89
CA GLY A 17 -0.57 1.46 1.68
C GLY A 17 -1.91 1.73 1.00
N TYR A 18 -2.58 2.83 1.34
CA TYR A 18 -3.81 3.26 0.66
C TYR A 18 -3.56 3.67 -0.79
N LEU A 19 -2.50 4.43 -1.07
CA LEU A 19 -2.15 4.86 -2.43
C LEU A 19 -1.74 3.68 -3.31
N GLU A 20 -0.88 2.81 -2.78
CA GLU A 20 -0.41 1.60 -3.45
C GLU A 20 -1.59 0.65 -3.73
N GLY A 21 -2.41 0.37 -2.73
CA GLY A 21 -3.59 -0.49 -2.90
C GLY A 21 -4.61 0.08 -3.89
N ALA A 22 -4.87 1.39 -3.83
CA ALA A 22 -5.76 2.05 -4.79
C ALA A 22 -5.20 1.95 -6.22
N SER A 23 -3.90 2.18 -6.41
CA SER A 23 -3.27 2.06 -7.73
C SER A 23 -3.33 0.63 -8.28
N LEU A 24 -3.20 -0.39 -7.43
CA LEU A 24 -3.36 -1.79 -7.82
C LEU A 24 -4.81 -2.12 -8.21
N ILE A 25 -5.79 -1.64 -7.44
CA ILE A 25 -7.22 -1.79 -7.77
C ILE A 25 -7.52 -1.15 -9.13
N ILE A 26 -7.02 0.07 -9.38
CA ILE A 26 -7.21 0.74 -10.67
C ILE A 26 -6.58 -0.08 -11.81
N LEU A 27 -5.36 -0.61 -11.62
CA LEU A 27 -4.72 -1.45 -12.63
C LEU A 27 -5.50 -2.72 -12.93
N VAL A 28 -5.97 -3.42 -11.91
CA VAL A 28 -6.66 -4.71 -12.08
C VAL A 28 -8.08 -4.53 -12.60
N PHE A 29 -8.85 -3.58 -12.04
CA PHE A 29 -10.27 -3.45 -12.36
C PHE A 29 -10.57 -2.46 -13.49
N ALA A 30 -9.69 -1.49 -13.76
CA ALA A 30 -9.84 -0.58 -14.91
C ALA A 30 -8.81 -0.89 -16.00
N GLY A 31 -7.53 -1.02 -15.62
CA GLY A 31 -6.44 -1.24 -16.57
C GLY A 31 -6.58 -2.54 -17.37
N MET A 32 -6.84 -3.67 -16.70
CA MET A 32 -6.94 -4.96 -17.37
C MET A 32 -8.20 -5.05 -18.27
N PRO A 33 -9.43 -4.71 -17.82
CA PRO A 33 -10.58 -4.74 -18.72
C PRO A 33 -10.41 -3.80 -19.92
N LEU A 34 -9.85 -2.59 -19.73
CA LEU A 34 -9.62 -1.67 -20.84
C LEU A 34 -8.58 -2.21 -21.84
N LYS A 35 -7.52 -2.86 -21.34
CA LYS A 35 -6.50 -3.50 -22.18
C LYS A 35 -7.03 -4.69 -22.96
N TYR A 36 -7.83 -5.56 -22.36
CA TYR A 36 -8.25 -6.82 -23.00
C TYR A 36 -9.58 -6.74 -23.74
N TRP A 37 -10.52 -5.90 -23.30
CA TRP A 37 -11.86 -5.79 -23.93
C TRP A 37 -11.94 -4.64 -24.94
N PHE A 38 -11.17 -3.56 -24.72
CA PHE A 38 -11.19 -2.37 -25.56
C PHE A 38 -9.86 -2.13 -26.30
N ASP A 39 -8.94 -3.09 -26.22
CA ASP A 39 -7.60 -3.08 -26.85
C ASP A 39 -6.80 -1.78 -26.60
N SER A 40 -7.10 -1.10 -25.47
CA SER A 40 -6.54 0.20 -25.11
C SER A 40 -5.61 0.08 -23.91
N PRO A 41 -4.29 0.07 -24.12
CA PRO A 41 -3.32 -0.10 -23.03
C PRO A 41 -3.01 1.21 -22.29
N ALA A 42 -3.74 2.31 -22.54
CA ALA A 42 -3.42 3.64 -22.03
C ALA A 42 -3.33 3.69 -20.49
N VAL A 43 -4.32 3.09 -19.80
CA VAL A 43 -4.36 3.06 -18.34
C VAL A 43 -3.17 2.27 -17.77
N VAL A 44 -2.89 1.10 -18.32
CA VAL A 44 -1.77 0.26 -17.86
C VAL A 44 -0.42 0.95 -18.10
N LYS A 45 -0.24 1.63 -19.24
CA LYS A 45 1.01 2.35 -19.57
C LYS A 45 1.28 3.52 -18.64
N ILE A 46 0.25 4.20 -18.13
CA ILE A 46 0.39 5.36 -17.23
C ILE A 46 0.42 4.91 -15.77
N VAL A 47 -0.57 4.13 -15.34
CA VAL A 47 -0.73 3.73 -13.94
C VAL A 47 0.25 2.63 -13.55
N GLY A 48 0.72 1.81 -14.49
CA GLY A 48 1.68 0.72 -14.24
C GLY A 48 2.99 1.23 -13.61
N PRO A 49 3.70 2.17 -14.27
CA PRO A 49 4.90 2.77 -13.70
C PRO A 49 4.65 3.50 -12.38
N VAL A 50 3.52 4.22 -12.25
CA VAL A 50 3.15 4.92 -11.01
C VAL A 50 2.96 3.92 -9.87
N HIS A 51 2.23 2.83 -10.10
CA HIS A 51 2.06 1.75 -9.13
C HIS A 51 3.40 1.10 -8.78
N GLY A 52 4.27 0.83 -9.76
CA GLY A 52 5.60 0.26 -9.49
C GLY A 52 6.44 1.12 -8.55
N VAL A 53 6.43 2.45 -8.74
CA VAL A 53 7.10 3.39 -7.83
C VAL A 53 6.44 3.38 -6.45
N LEU A 54 5.10 3.42 -6.37
CA LEU A 54 4.37 3.36 -5.10
C LEU A 54 4.65 2.05 -4.35
N PHE A 55 4.70 0.92 -5.04
CA PHE A 55 5.00 -0.39 -4.49
C PHE A 55 6.40 -0.40 -3.87
N LEU A 56 7.42 0.01 -4.61
CA LEU A 56 8.79 0.10 -4.07
C LEU A 56 8.85 1.03 -2.85
N TRP A 57 8.18 2.17 -2.92
CA TRP A 57 8.17 3.14 -1.82
C TRP A 57 7.48 2.56 -0.58
N TYR A 58 6.38 1.84 -0.75
CA TYR A 58 5.68 1.12 0.31
C TYR A 58 6.57 0.03 0.94
N VAL A 59 7.26 -0.78 0.13
CA VAL A 59 8.17 -1.83 0.61
C VAL A 59 9.30 -1.24 1.45
N PHE A 60 9.99 -0.21 0.95
CA PHE A 60 11.07 0.46 1.69
C PHE A 60 10.56 1.07 3.00
N ASN A 61 9.40 1.72 2.97
CA ASN A 61 8.81 2.31 4.16
C ASN A 61 8.41 1.23 5.18
N THR A 62 7.82 0.12 4.72
CA THR A 62 7.46 -1.03 5.55
C THR A 62 8.67 -1.59 6.28
N ILE A 63 9.78 -1.80 5.57
CA ILE A 63 11.02 -2.33 6.15
C ILE A 63 11.61 -1.30 7.13
N SER A 64 11.65 -0.02 6.76
CA SER A 64 12.16 1.05 7.62
C SER A 64 11.39 1.16 8.94
N VAL A 65 10.06 1.14 8.89
CA VAL A 65 9.19 1.15 10.08
C VAL A 65 9.35 -0.14 10.88
N ALA A 66 9.44 -1.30 10.21
CA ALA A 66 9.64 -2.58 10.89
C ALA A 66 10.95 -2.61 11.69
N ILE A 67 12.04 -2.04 11.16
CA ILE A 67 13.31 -1.92 11.88
C ILE A 67 13.17 -0.94 13.04
N ALA A 68 12.64 0.26 12.79
CA ALA A 68 12.48 1.29 13.82
C ALA A 68 11.61 0.84 15.00
N GLN A 69 10.59 0.03 14.73
CA GLN A 69 9.63 -0.48 15.72
C GLN A 69 9.96 -1.91 16.20
N ASN A 70 11.12 -2.47 15.82
CA ASN A 70 11.56 -3.83 16.17
C ASN A 70 10.49 -4.91 15.88
N TRP A 71 9.77 -4.79 14.75
CA TRP A 71 8.77 -5.77 14.36
C TRP A 71 9.41 -7.11 14.01
N LYS A 72 8.85 -8.20 14.56
CA LYS A 72 9.23 -9.55 14.13
C LYS A 72 8.74 -9.78 12.70
N PHE A 73 9.67 -10.01 11.78
CA PHE A 73 9.40 -10.18 10.34
C PHE A 73 8.32 -11.23 10.06
N THR A 74 8.40 -12.37 10.74
CA THR A 74 7.44 -13.49 10.65
C THR A 74 6.04 -13.17 11.16
N LYS A 75 5.85 -12.12 11.97
CA LYS A 75 4.54 -11.77 12.52
C LYS A 75 3.83 -10.66 11.75
N ILE A 76 4.57 -9.62 11.38
CA ILE A 76 3.99 -8.37 10.86
C ILE A 76 4.49 -8.10 9.43
N THR A 77 5.80 -7.92 9.24
CA THR A 77 6.39 -7.42 7.99
C THR A 77 6.01 -8.25 6.76
N TRP A 78 6.15 -9.59 6.82
CA TRP A 78 5.78 -10.47 5.71
C TRP A 78 4.31 -10.31 5.29
N LYS A 79 3.39 -10.17 6.25
CA LYS A 79 1.96 -10.01 5.96
C LYS A 79 1.69 -8.73 5.18
N LEU A 80 2.37 -7.64 5.51
CA LEU A 80 2.22 -6.37 4.80
C LEU A 80 2.71 -6.47 3.35
N LEU A 81 3.88 -7.10 3.14
CA LEU A 81 4.46 -7.27 1.81
C LEU A 81 3.64 -8.19 0.90
N VAL A 82 3.12 -9.29 1.43
CA VAL A 82 2.23 -10.17 0.65
C VAL A 82 0.90 -9.50 0.38
N ALA A 83 0.36 -8.77 1.35
CA ALA A 83 -0.91 -8.08 1.21
C ALA A 83 -0.86 -6.97 0.14
N SER A 84 0.29 -6.34 -0.11
CA SER A 84 0.41 -5.37 -1.20
C SER A 84 0.37 -5.99 -2.59
N MET A 85 0.61 -7.30 -2.72
CA MET A 85 0.48 -7.98 -4.02
C MET A 85 -0.95 -8.39 -4.36
N VAL A 86 -1.87 -8.34 -3.40
CA VAL A 86 -3.26 -8.77 -3.55
C VAL A 86 -4.16 -7.54 -3.60
N PRO A 87 -5.08 -7.43 -4.58
CA PRO A 87 -6.04 -6.33 -4.58
C PRO A 87 -6.83 -6.34 -3.25
N PHE A 88 -7.01 -5.16 -2.67
CA PHE A 88 -7.58 -4.95 -1.32
C PHE A 88 -6.73 -5.44 -0.14
N GLY A 89 -5.60 -6.10 -0.36
CA GLY A 89 -4.80 -6.66 0.73
C GLY A 89 -4.21 -5.58 1.64
N THR A 90 -3.69 -4.47 1.10
CA THR A 90 -3.17 -3.36 1.91
C THR A 90 -4.22 -2.73 2.82
N PHE A 91 -5.47 -2.61 2.34
CA PHE A 91 -6.59 -2.11 3.13
C PHE A 91 -6.94 -3.06 4.27
N TYR A 92 -6.87 -4.38 4.03
CA TYR A 92 -7.12 -5.39 5.05
C TYR A 92 -6.06 -5.37 6.16
N VAL A 93 -4.77 -5.35 5.79
CA VAL A 93 -3.68 -5.30 6.79
C VAL A 93 -3.63 -3.95 7.50
N ASP A 94 -4.04 -2.86 6.84
CA ASP A 94 -4.24 -1.57 7.50
C ASP A 94 -5.25 -1.68 8.62
N ASN A 95 -6.46 -2.15 8.31
CA ASN A 95 -7.54 -2.25 9.29
C ASN A 95 -7.26 -3.30 10.39
N SER A 96 -6.56 -4.38 10.07
CA SER A 96 -6.30 -5.47 11.02
C SER A 96 -5.09 -5.23 11.92
N ILE A 97 -4.05 -4.57 11.41
CA ILE A 97 -2.74 -4.43 12.04
C ILE A 97 -2.38 -2.96 12.25
N LEU A 98 -2.25 -2.17 11.17
CA LEU A 98 -1.69 -0.82 11.27
C LEU A 98 -2.60 0.17 12.01
N SER A 99 -3.92 0.01 11.92
CA SER A 99 -4.91 0.80 12.64
C SER A 99 -4.77 0.70 14.16
N LYS A 100 -4.33 -0.48 14.65
CA LYS A 100 -4.11 -0.77 16.07
C LYS A 100 -2.75 -0.29 16.58
N LEU A 101 -1.81 -0.07 15.67
CA LEU A 101 -0.46 0.41 15.96
C LEU A 101 -0.32 1.92 15.78
N ALA A 102 -1.18 2.54 14.95
CA ALA A 102 -1.28 3.97 14.86
C ALA A 102 -1.72 4.54 16.21
N PRO A 103 -1.18 5.70 16.65
CA PRO A 103 -1.62 6.32 17.88
C PRO A 103 -3.13 6.53 17.80
N ALA A 104 -3.86 5.85 18.70
CA ALA A 104 -5.26 6.15 18.94
C ALA A 104 -5.35 7.67 19.11
N ASN A 105 -6.23 8.29 18.34
CA ASN A 105 -6.52 9.72 18.42
C ASN A 105 -6.66 10.09 19.91
N LYS A 106 -5.60 10.66 20.49
CA LYS A 106 -5.56 11.28 21.80
C LYS A 106 -5.41 12.76 21.57
#